data_AF-A0A368TS46-F1
#
_entry.id   AF-A0A368TS46-F1
#
_cell.length_a   1.000
_cell.length_b   1.000
_cell.length_c   1.000
_cell.angle_alpha   90.00
_cell.angle_beta   90.00
_cell.angle_gamma   90.00
#
_symmetry.space_group_name_H-M   'P 1'
#
loop_
_entity.id
_entity.type
_entity.pdbx_description
1 polymer ?
#
loop_
_entity_poly.entity_id
_entity_poly.type
_entity_poly.pdbx_seq_one_letter_code
_entity_poly.pdbx_strand_id
1 'polypeptide(L)'
;MTITDDAIQQAEARMATKRDHAYAIDARYNRGTKRVIVRLHSGLELAIPTYLIEGLTAATPDALAEIEVSPSGLGLHWPQLDVDLYVPALLEGQFGSKQWMARQLGATGGRSRSQAKCNAAKANGLKGGRPRKMQA
;
A
#
# COMPACT_ATOMS: atom_id res chain seq x y z
N MET A 1 10.23 15.98 -24.05
CA MET A 1 9.94 14.56 -24.32
C MET A 1 8.70 14.51 -25.20
N THR A 2 8.83 14.17 -26.48
CA THR A 2 7.68 13.91 -27.36
C THR A 2 7.15 12.51 -27.06
N ILE A 3 5.92 12.42 -26.58
CA ILE A 3 5.23 11.13 -26.41
C ILE A 3 4.83 10.66 -27.81
N THR A 4 5.37 9.52 -28.24
CA THR A 4 5.08 8.91 -29.54
C THR A 4 3.74 8.15 -29.49
N ASP A 5 2.99 8.12 -30.58
CA ASP A 5 1.73 7.36 -30.66
C ASP A 5 1.91 5.87 -30.32
N ASP A 6 3.05 5.27 -30.68
CA ASP A 6 3.42 3.89 -30.31
C ASP A 6 3.54 3.71 -28.78
N ALA A 7 4.07 4.72 -28.08
CA ALA A 7 4.18 4.68 -26.62
C ALA A 7 2.79 4.75 -25.94
N ILE A 8 1.85 5.48 -26.54
CA ILE A 8 0.45 5.54 -26.08
C ILE A 8 -0.23 4.19 -26.31
N GLN A 9 -0.12 3.62 -27.52
CA GLN A 9 -0.70 2.31 -27.85
C GLN A 9 -0.18 1.20 -26.95
N GLN A 10 1.14 1.18 -26.67
CA GLN A 10 1.73 0.21 -25.74
C GLN A 10 1.26 0.41 -24.30
N ALA A 11 0.96 1.64 -23.88
CA ALA A 11 0.39 1.90 -22.55
C ALA A 11 -1.07 1.41 -22.46
N GLU A 12 -1.86 1.66 -23.49
CA GLU A 12 -3.26 1.20 -23.59
C GLU A 12 -3.35 -0.33 -23.60
N ALA A 13 -2.53 -1.00 -24.42
CA ALA A 13 -2.49 -2.46 -24.47
C ALA A 13 -2.16 -3.07 -23.09
N ARG A 14 -1.16 -2.51 -22.39
CA ARG A 14 -0.83 -2.94 -21.02
C ARG A 14 -1.98 -2.71 -20.04
N MET A 15 -2.69 -1.59 -20.15
CA MET A 15 -3.88 -1.33 -19.32
C MET A 15 -5.01 -2.33 -19.60
N ALA A 16 -5.26 -2.66 -20.87
CA ALA A 16 -6.28 -3.62 -21.27
C ALA A 16 -6.00 -5.02 -20.69
N THR A 17 -4.77 -5.56 -20.87
CA THR A 17 -4.40 -6.87 -20.32
C THR A 17 -4.56 -6.94 -18.80
N LYS A 18 -4.25 -5.85 -18.09
CA LYS A 18 -4.38 -5.79 -16.63
C LYS A 18 -5.84 -5.73 -16.18
N ARG A 19 -6.71 -5.09 -16.97
CA ARG A 19 -8.14 -5.00 -16.71
C ARG A 19 -8.85 -6.34 -16.87
N ASP A 20 -8.41 -7.20 -17.79
CA ASP A 20 -8.99 -8.53 -18.00
C ASP A 20 -8.95 -9.43 -16.75
N HIS A 21 -7.97 -9.24 -15.87
CA HIS A 21 -7.90 -10.00 -14.63
C HIS A 21 -8.89 -9.50 -13.57
N ALA A 22 -8.82 -8.21 -13.22
CA ALA A 22 -9.66 -7.60 -12.19
C ALA A 22 -9.60 -6.07 -12.24
N TYR A 23 -10.78 -5.44 -12.25
CA TYR A 23 -10.95 -4.00 -12.03
C TYR A 23 -12.07 -3.73 -11.04
N ALA A 24 -11.91 -2.62 -10.30
CA ALA A 24 -12.90 -2.08 -9.38
C ALA A 24 -14.05 -1.44 -10.16
N ILE A 25 -15.27 -1.69 -9.69
CA ILE A 25 -16.50 -1.06 -10.17
C ILE A 25 -17.11 -0.12 -9.12
N ASP A 26 -16.69 -0.26 -7.86
CA ASP A 26 -17.13 0.55 -6.74
C ASP A 26 -16.11 0.45 -5.59
N ALA A 27 -16.01 1.51 -4.80
CA ALA A 27 -15.21 1.54 -3.59
C ALA A 27 -15.87 2.43 -2.53
N ARG A 28 -15.91 1.95 -1.28
CA ARG A 28 -16.52 2.68 -0.17
C ARG A 28 -15.77 2.47 1.13
N TYR A 29 -15.76 3.47 1.99
CA TYR A 29 -15.24 3.34 3.33
C TYR A 29 -16.33 2.95 4.33
N ASN A 30 -16.13 1.83 5.03
CA ASN A 30 -16.96 1.42 6.16
C ASN A 30 -16.36 1.96 7.46
N ARG A 31 -17.00 2.98 8.04
CA ARG A 31 -16.61 3.61 9.31
C ARG A 31 -16.65 2.66 10.51
N GLY A 32 -17.66 1.79 10.57
CA GLY A 32 -17.85 0.86 11.69
C GLY A 32 -16.71 -0.15 11.80
N THR A 33 -16.24 -0.67 10.67
CA THR A 33 -15.14 -1.65 10.64
C THR A 33 -13.77 -1.03 10.35
N LYS A 34 -13.69 0.27 10.04
CA LYS A 34 -12.49 0.98 9.57
C LYS A 34 -11.83 0.30 8.37
N ARG A 35 -12.64 -0.04 7.35
CA ARG A 35 -12.20 -0.77 6.16
C ARG A 35 -12.60 -0.05 4.88
N VAL A 36 -11.70 -0.07 3.90
CA VAL A 36 -12.04 0.22 2.51
C VAL A 36 -12.61 -1.07 1.91
N ILE A 37 -13.84 -0.99 1.40
CA ILE A 37 -14.48 -2.06 0.67
C ILE A 37 -14.35 -1.75 -0.82
N VAL A 38 -13.73 -2.66 -1.57
CA VAL A 38 -13.55 -2.54 -3.02
C VAL A 38 -14.34 -3.65 -3.68
N ARG A 39 -15.31 -3.32 -4.52
CA ARG A 39 -16.09 -4.29 -5.29
C ARG A 39 -15.51 -4.39 -6.69
N LEU A 40 -15.20 -5.62 -7.10
CA LEU A 40 -14.64 -5.91 -8.41
C LEU A 40 -15.73 -6.33 -9.39
N HIS A 41 -15.45 -6.17 -10.68
CA HIS A 41 -16.35 -6.58 -11.75
C HIS A 41 -16.72 -8.08 -11.73
N SER A 42 -15.89 -8.93 -11.13
CA SER A 42 -16.12 -10.36 -10.96
C SER A 42 -17.14 -10.72 -9.87
N GLY A 43 -17.61 -9.73 -9.09
CA GLY A 43 -18.45 -9.93 -7.91
C GLY A 43 -17.66 -10.16 -6.61
N LEU A 44 -16.33 -10.27 -6.67
CA LEU A 44 -15.48 -10.32 -5.48
C LEU A 44 -15.46 -8.97 -4.75
N GLU A 45 -15.58 -8.99 -3.43
CA GLU A 45 -15.36 -7.82 -2.57
C GLU A 45 -14.09 -7.99 -1.73
N LEU A 46 -13.25 -6.96 -1.71
CA LEU A 46 -12.08 -6.85 -0.84
C LEU A 46 -12.41 -5.93 0.32
N ALA A 47 -12.16 -6.36 1.56
CA ALA A 47 -12.40 -5.56 2.76
C ALA A 47 -11.08 -5.28 3.50
N ILE A 48 -10.42 -4.17 3.17
CA ILE A 48 -9.04 -3.89 3.57
C ILE A 48 -9.03 -2.89 4.75
N PRO A 49 -8.45 -3.23 5.90
CA PRO A 49 -8.26 -2.26 6.99
C PRO A 49 -7.39 -1.08 6.57
N THR A 50 -7.80 0.15 6.90
CA THR A 50 -7.08 1.37 6.49
C THR A 50 -5.67 1.47 7.09
N TYR A 51 -5.43 0.85 8.25
CA TYR A 51 -4.10 0.82 8.88
C TYR A 51 -3.08 -0.04 8.12
N LEU A 52 -3.52 -0.92 7.21
CA LEU A 52 -2.61 -1.69 6.36
C LEU A 52 -2.15 -0.89 5.14
N ILE A 53 -2.88 0.15 4.76
CA ILE A 53 -2.65 0.90 3.54
C ILE A 53 -1.76 2.11 3.85
N GLU A 54 -0.66 2.23 3.10
CA GLU A 54 0.21 3.41 3.17
C GLU A 54 -0.59 4.66 2.76
N GLY A 55 -0.45 5.75 3.53
CA GLY A 55 -1.21 6.99 3.29
C GLY A 55 -2.58 7.05 3.98
N LEU A 56 -3.21 5.92 4.30
CA LEU A 56 -4.54 5.90 4.94
C LEU A 56 -4.52 5.71 6.47
N THR A 57 -3.35 5.40 7.04
CA THR A 57 -3.22 4.97 8.45
C THR A 57 -3.70 6.03 9.47
N ALA A 58 -3.48 7.31 9.19
CA ALA A 58 -3.82 8.43 10.10
C ALA A 58 -4.92 9.35 9.54
N ALA A 59 -5.58 8.95 8.46
CA ALA A 59 -6.59 9.76 7.78
C ALA A 59 -7.89 9.85 8.59
N THR A 60 -8.59 10.97 8.44
CA THR A 60 -9.90 11.17 9.09
C THR A 60 -10.97 10.33 8.38
N PRO A 61 -12.05 9.95 9.09
CA PRO A 61 -13.16 9.23 8.47
C PRO A 61 -13.83 9.95 7.29
N ASP A 62 -13.77 11.29 7.26
CA ASP A 62 -14.31 12.09 6.16
C ASP A 62 -13.40 12.02 4.94
N ALA A 63 -12.09 12.22 5.14
CA ALA A 63 -11.11 12.08 4.06
C ALA A 63 -11.07 10.66 3.48
N LEU A 64 -11.30 9.63 4.30
CA LEU A 64 -11.37 8.24 3.86
C LEU A 64 -12.64 7.90 3.07
N ALA A 65 -13.72 8.65 3.28
CA ALA A 65 -15.02 8.37 2.68
C ALA A 65 -15.11 8.84 1.21
N GLU A 66 -14.31 9.84 0.83
CA GLU A 66 -14.21 10.31 -0.54
C GLU A 66 -13.22 9.44 -1.32
N ILE A 67 -13.75 8.50 -2.11
CA ILE A 67 -12.98 7.56 -2.92
C ILE A 67 -13.43 7.68 -4.36
N GLU A 68 -12.49 7.89 -5.26
CA GLU A 68 -12.73 7.89 -6.70
C GLU A 68 -12.15 6.62 -7.32
N VAL A 69 -12.95 5.93 -8.13
CA VAL A 69 -12.47 4.80 -8.94
C VAL A 69 -12.01 5.35 -10.27
N SER A 70 -10.80 5.00 -10.71
CA SER A 70 -10.30 5.46 -12.00
C SER A 70 -11.20 4.98 -13.15
N PRO A 71 -11.23 5.66 -14.31
CA PRO A 71 -12.03 5.21 -15.46
C PRO A 71 -11.71 3.79 -15.93
N SER A 72 -10.47 3.33 -15.74
CA SER A 72 -10.05 1.96 -16.03
C SER A 72 -10.45 0.94 -14.96
N GLY A 73 -10.86 1.39 -13.76
CA GLY A 73 -11.10 0.58 -12.57
C GLY A 73 -9.83 -0.01 -11.96
N LEU A 74 -8.65 0.36 -12.44
CA LEU A 74 -7.38 -0.15 -11.95
C LEU A 74 -6.79 0.69 -10.80
N GLY A 75 -7.32 1.89 -10.57
CA GLY A 75 -6.88 2.82 -9.54
C GLY A 75 -8.02 3.20 -8.60
N LEU A 76 -7.67 3.44 -7.34
CA LEU A 76 -8.50 4.14 -6.36
C LEU A 76 -7.76 5.40 -5.93
N HIS A 77 -8.44 6.53 -5.92
CA HIS A 77 -7.87 7.81 -5.56
C HIS A 77 -8.64 8.43 -4.38
N TRP A 78 -7.91 8.99 -3.42
CA TRP A 78 -8.46 9.79 -2.33
C TRP A 78 -8.05 11.26 -2.52
N PRO A 79 -8.94 12.11 -3.08
CA PRO A 79 -8.61 13.49 -3.41
C PRO A 79 -8.07 14.32 -2.24
N GLN A 80 -8.66 14.16 -1.05
CA GLN A 80 -8.25 14.90 0.14
C GLN A 80 -6.89 14.46 0.71
N LEU A 81 -6.44 13.25 0.37
CA LEU A 81 -5.22 12.65 0.91
C LEU A 81 -4.07 12.67 -0.09
N ASP A 82 -4.36 12.92 -1.37
CA ASP A 82 -3.43 12.74 -2.49
C ASP A 82 -2.82 11.33 -2.48
N VAL A 83 -3.68 10.33 -2.30
CA VAL A 83 -3.29 8.91 -2.22
C VAL A 83 -3.92 8.13 -3.36
N ASP A 84 -3.06 7.45 -4.12
CA ASP A 84 -3.45 6.51 -5.17
C ASP A 84 -3.13 5.07 -4.77
N LEU A 85 -4.08 4.18 -4.99
CA LEU A 85 -3.88 2.73 -4.84
C LEU A 85 -4.11 2.03 -6.17
N TYR A 86 -3.21 1.11 -6.49
CA TYR A 86 -3.34 0.25 -7.66
C TYR A 86 -4.07 -1.04 -7.30
N VAL A 87 -5.28 -1.24 -7.83
CA VAL A 87 -6.16 -2.37 -7.49
C VAL A 87 -5.49 -3.74 -7.69
N PRO A 88 -4.75 -4.00 -8.79
CA PRO A 88 -4.03 -5.27 -8.93
C PRO A 88 -2.95 -5.50 -7.85
N ALA A 89 -2.29 -4.45 -7.37
CA ALA A 89 -1.33 -4.58 -6.27
C ALA A 89 -2.02 -5.00 -4.96
N LEU A 90 -3.25 -4.52 -4.70
CA LEU A 90 -4.02 -4.95 -3.53
C LEU A 90 -4.36 -6.44 -3.57
N LEU A 91 -4.65 -6.98 -4.76
CA LEU A 91 -4.90 -8.41 -4.95
C LEU A 91 -3.65 -9.27 -4.72
N GLU A 92 -2.47 -8.71 -4.96
CA GLU A 92 -1.16 -9.33 -4.68
C GLU A 92 -0.72 -9.14 -3.21
N GLY A 93 -1.53 -8.48 -2.38
CA GLY A 93 -1.19 -8.20 -0.98
C GLY A 93 -0.19 -7.06 -0.77
N GLN A 94 0.00 -6.21 -1.78
CA GLN A 94 0.84 -5.03 -1.71
C GLN A 94 0.00 -3.81 -1.31
N PHE A 95 0.18 -3.34 -0.08
CA PHE A 95 -0.63 -2.25 0.50
C PHE A 95 0.09 -0.89 0.56
N GLY A 96 1.28 -0.80 -0.01
CA GLY A 96 2.09 0.41 -0.04
C GLY A 96 3.37 0.21 -0.82
N SER A 97 4.25 1.19 -0.78
CA SER A 97 5.58 1.12 -1.35
C SER A 97 6.39 0.00 -0.71
N LYS A 98 7.29 -0.61 -1.49
CA LYS A 98 8.19 -1.66 -1.01
C LYS A 98 9.00 -1.21 0.21
N GLN A 99 9.44 0.04 0.23
CA GLN A 99 10.21 0.61 1.34
C GLN A 99 9.35 0.72 2.61
N TRP A 100 8.12 1.19 2.49
CA TRP A 100 7.20 1.30 3.61
C TRP A 100 6.84 -0.06 4.20
N MET A 101 6.49 -1.03 3.35
CA MET A 101 6.20 -2.39 3.80
C MET A 101 7.43 -3.05 4.46
N ALA A 102 8.63 -2.86 3.89
CA ALA A 102 9.88 -3.35 4.48
C ALA A 102 10.17 -2.70 5.85
N ARG A 103 9.88 -1.40 6.01
CA ARG A 103 9.99 -0.69 7.29
C ARG A 103 9.02 -1.25 8.33
N GLN A 104 7.77 -1.54 7.95
CA GLN A 104 6.76 -2.12 8.83
C GLN A 104 7.17 -3.53 9.30
N LEU A 105 7.65 -4.36 8.38
CA LEU A 105 8.14 -5.71 8.67
C LEU A 105 9.39 -5.65 9.57
N GLY A 106 10.34 -4.77 9.24
CA GLY A 106 11.56 -4.55 10.03
C GLY A 106 11.27 -4.03 11.42
N ALA A 107 10.31 -3.12 11.59
CA ALA A 107 9.86 -2.63 12.89
C ALA A 107 9.23 -3.74 13.74
N THR A 108 8.38 -4.57 13.12
CA THR A 108 7.75 -5.72 13.78
C THR A 108 8.79 -6.76 14.21
N GLY A 109 9.69 -7.14 13.30
CA GLY A 109 10.79 -8.04 13.60
C GLY A 109 11.75 -7.47 14.64
N GLY A 110 12.00 -6.16 14.61
CA GLY A 110 12.82 -5.42 15.57
C GLY A 110 12.23 -5.39 16.99
N ARG A 111 10.90 -5.33 17.11
CA ARG A 111 10.18 -5.36 18.40
C ARG A 111 10.20 -6.72 19.11
N SER A 112 10.50 -7.81 18.41
CA SER A 112 10.65 -9.13 19.03
C SER A 112 11.69 -9.08 20.15
N ARG A 113 11.38 -9.64 21.32
CA ARG A 113 12.26 -9.68 22.52
C ARG A 113 12.62 -11.12 22.91
N SER A 114 12.73 -12.03 21.95
CA SER A 114 13.08 -13.41 22.25
C SER A 114 14.47 -13.52 22.88
N GLN A 115 14.67 -14.54 23.74
CA GLN A 115 15.96 -14.78 24.39
C GLN A 115 17.11 -14.90 23.37
N ALA A 116 16.86 -15.60 22.25
CA ALA A 116 17.80 -15.73 21.14
C ALA A 116 18.18 -14.37 20.54
N LYS A 117 17.21 -13.46 20.35
CA LYS A 117 17.47 -12.13 19.81
C LYS A 117 18.24 -11.25 20.80
N CYS A 118 17.93 -11.33 22.09
CA CYS A 118 18.69 -10.64 23.14
C CYS A 118 20.17 -11.11 23.17
N ASN A 119 20.41 -12.42 23.10
CA ASN A 119 21.75 -12.98 23.06
C ASN A 119 22.50 -12.55 21.78
N ALA A 120 21.85 -12.60 20.62
CA ALA A 120 22.42 -12.12 19.37
C ALA A 120 22.74 -10.62 19.38
N ALA A 121 21.86 -9.79 19.97
CA ALA A 121 22.08 -8.35 20.10
C ALA A 121 23.30 -8.03 20.99
N LYS A 122 23.48 -8.76 22.10
CA LYS A 122 24.68 -8.65 22.95
C LYS A 122 25.95 -9.01 22.18
N ALA A 123 25.94 -10.15 21.47
CA ALA A 123 27.07 -10.59 20.66
C ALA A 123 27.41 -9.59 19.53
N ASN A 124 26.40 -9.00 18.88
CA ASN A 124 26.60 -7.98 17.85
C ASN A 124 27.10 -6.64 18.43
N GLY A 125 26.67 -6.27 19.64
CA GLY A 125 27.17 -5.09 20.35
C GLY A 125 28.67 -5.14 20.61
N LEU A 126 29.22 -6.32 20.92
CA LEU A 126 30.66 -6.53 21.12
C LEU A 126 31.48 -6.30 19.83
N LYS A 127 30.86 -6.40 18.65
CA LYS A 127 31.52 -6.23 17.34
C LYS A 127 31.54 -4.77 16.85
N GLY A 128 31.20 -3.80 17.70
CA GLY A 128 31.32 -2.36 17.38
C GLY A 128 29.99 -1.60 17.32
N GLY A 129 28.84 -2.27 17.47
CA GLY A 129 27.53 -1.63 17.63
C GLY A 129 27.16 -0.58 16.56
N ARG A 130 26.08 0.18 16.82
CA ARG A 130 25.74 1.36 16.02
C ARG A 130 26.48 2.56 16.60
N PRO A 131 27.34 3.27 15.84
CA PRO A 131 28.04 4.45 16.35
C PRO A 131 27.04 5.51 16.83
N ARG A 132 27.41 6.22 17.91
CA ARG A 132 26.59 7.29 18.50
C ARG A 132 26.39 8.39 17.47
N LYS A 133 25.15 8.86 17.30
CA LYS A 133 24.85 9.99 16.43
C LYS A 133 25.45 11.25 17.09
N MET A 134 26.47 11.85 16.49
CA MET A 134 26.97 13.16 16.93
C MET A 134 25.88 14.20 16.68
N GLN A 135 25.52 14.97 17.71
CA GLN A 135 24.74 16.18 17.52
C GLN A 135 25.66 17.22 16.87
N ALA A 136 25.19 17.81 15.77
CA ALA A 136 25.79 19.00 15.17
C ALA A 136 25.13 20.25 15.76
#